data_AF-A0A1R4H920-F1
#
_entry.id   AF-A0A1R4H920-F1
#
_cell.length_a   1.000
_cell.length_b   1.000
_cell.length_c   1.000
_cell.angle_alpha   90.00
_cell.angle_beta   90.00
_cell.angle_gamma   90.00
#
_symmetry.space_group_name_H-M   'P 1'
#
loop_
_entity.id
_entity.type
_entity.pdbx_description
1 polymer ?
#
loop_
_entity_poly.entity_id
_entity_poly.type
_entity_poly.pdbx_seq_one_letter_code
_entity_poly.pdbx_strand_id
1 'polypeptide(L)'
;MPEASRFMFEPIAGQDFKEIPITTLTLGGKNWPCGGGGFFRFYPYALSRWAFQRVNDKEQQSGIFYFHPWEIDPEQPRQQGLSLKAKTRHYLNLNRMEGRIKQLLTDFQWDTMENVFLK
;
A
#
# COMPACT_ATOMS: atom_id res chain seq x y z
N MET A 1 -11.73 -6.07 8.03
CA MET A 1 -12.01 -7.48 8.36
C MET A 1 -10.91 -7.93 9.32
N PRO A 2 -11.18 -8.02 10.63
CA PRO A 2 -10.15 -8.40 11.60
C PRO A 2 -9.67 -9.84 11.43
N GLU A 3 -10.56 -10.74 10.97
CA GLU A 3 -10.27 -12.17 10.76
C GLU A 3 -9.60 -12.48 9.41
N ALA A 4 -9.47 -11.50 8.51
CA ALA A 4 -8.80 -11.74 7.23
C ALA A 4 -7.29 -11.86 7.46
N SER A 5 -6.67 -12.84 6.79
CA SER A 5 -5.21 -12.96 6.81
C SER A 5 -4.58 -11.64 6.36
N ARG A 6 -3.49 -11.26 7.01
CA ARG A 6 -2.69 -10.09 6.63
C ARG A 6 -1.57 -10.42 5.65
N PHE A 7 -1.19 -11.70 5.60
CA PHE A 7 -0.07 -12.23 4.82
C PHE A 7 -0.55 -13.32 3.88
N MET A 8 0.34 -13.76 3.00
CA MET A 8 0.03 -14.81 2.04
C MET A 8 -0.53 -16.06 2.76
N PHE A 9 -1.60 -16.63 2.21
CA PHE A 9 -2.22 -17.83 2.72
C PHE A 9 -2.94 -18.61 1.62
N GLU A 10 -3.23 -19.88 1.89
CA GLU A 10 -3.94 -20.78 0.99
C GLU A 10 -5.34 -21.07 1.55
N PRO A 11 -6.38 -20.34 1.10
CA PRO A 11 -7.73 -20.47 1.66
C PRO A 11 -8.41 -21.80 1.30
N ILE A 12 -7.93 -22.50 0.27
CA ILE A 12 -8.58 -23.69 -0.29
C ILE A 12 -7.68 -24.91 -0.10
N ALA A 13 -8.07 -25.78 0.82
CA ALA A 13 -7.31 -26.99 1.12
C ALA A 13 -7.18 -27.91 -0.12
N GLY A 14 -5.95 -28.36 -0.40
CA GLY A 14 -5.65 -29.28 -1.50
C GLY A 14 -5.62 -28.64 -2.89
N GLN A 15 -5.67 -27.30 -2.99
CA GLN A 15 -5.49 -26.57 -4.25
C GLN A 15 -4.30 -25.63 -4.16
N ASP A 16 -3.56 -25.49 -5.26
CA ASP A 16 -2.51 -24.46 -5.40
C ASP A 16 -3.17 -23.11 -5.70
N PHE A 17 -3.84 -22.55 -4.69
CA PHE A 17 -4.50 -21.25 -4.75
C PHE A 17 -4.04 -20.38 -3.58
N LYS A 18 -3.28 -19.32 -3.90
CA LYS A 18 -2.70 -18.40 -2.92
C LYS A 18 -3.39 -17.05 -2.97
N GLU A 19 -3.80 -16.55 -1.82
CA GLU A 19 -4.24 -15.16 -1.64
C GLU A 19 -3.11 -14.34 -1.02
N ILE A 20 -2.83 -13.17 -1.59
CA ILE A 20 -1.75 -12.28 -1.14
C ILE A 20 -2.35 -10.90 -0.82
N PRO A 21 -2.74 -10.66 0.45
CA PRO A 21 -3.43 -9.44 0.85
C PRO A 21 -2.55 -8.18 0.76
N ILE A 22 -3.18 -7.02 0.56
CA ILE A 22 -2.49 -5.73 0.64
C ILE A 22 -1.95 -5.50 2.06
N THR A 23 -0.72 -5.00 2.14
CA THR A 23 0.00 -4.84 3.41
C THR A 23 -0.75 -3.93 4.38
N THR A 24 -0.83 -4.44 5.60
CA THR A 24 -1.34 -3.73 6.77
C THR A 24 -0.34 -3.82 7.91
N LEU A 25 -0.42 -2.87 8.84
CA LEU A 25 0.35 -2.86 10.09
C LEU A 25 -0.61 -3.04 11.26
N THR A 26 -0.36 -4.00 12.15
CA THR A 26 -1.12 -4.09 13.41
C THR A 26 -0.56 -3.12 14.45
N LEU A 27 -1.39 -2.17 14.89
CA LEU A 27 -1.08 -1.21 15.95
C LEU A 27 -2.32 -0.98 16.82
N GLY A 28 -2.18 -1.15 18.13
CA GLY A 28 -3.28 -0.98 19.08
C GLY A 28 -4.43 -1.96 18.87
N GLY A 29 -4.13 -3.21 18.46
CA GLY A 29 -5.13 -4.24 18.18
C GLY A 29 -5.92 -4.03 16.88
N LYS A 30 -5.53 -3.08 16.03
CA LYS A 30 -6.19 -2.78 14.75
C LYS A 30 -5.21 -2.84 13.59
N ASN A 31 -5.71 -3.24 12.42
CA ASN A 31 -4.95 -3.26 11.17
C ASN A 31 -5.05 -1.91 10.49
N TRP A 32 -3.91 -1.25 10.35
CA TRP A 32 -3.77 0.02 9.65
C TRP A 32 -3.27 -0.22 8.24
N PRO A 33 -3.82 0.47 7.22
CA PRO A 33 -3.40 0.31 5.84
C PRO A 33 -2.01 0.92 5.63
N CYS A 34 -1.08 0.15 5.07
CA CYS A 34 0.25 0.65 4.69
C CYS A 34 0.62 0.35 3.24
N GLY A 35 -0.07 -0.56 2.55
CA GLY A 35 0.20 -0.98 1.17
C GLY A 35 -0.17 0.00 0.05
N GLY A 36 -0.18 1.32 0.30
CA GLY A 36 -0.32 2.32 -0.76
C GLY A 36 -1.67 3.04 -0.87
N GLY A 37 -2.02 3.39 -2.11
CA GLY A 37 -3.23 4.15 -2.47
C GLY A 37 -3.42 5.48 -1.71
N GLY A 38 -4.68 5.82 -1.47
CA GLY A 38 -5.05 7.08 -0.80
C GLY A 38 -4.45 7.27 0.60
N PHE A 39 -4.12 6.18 1.31
CA PHE A 39 -3.46 6.27 2.61
C PHE A 39 -2.01 6.73 2.50
N PHE A 40 -1.27 6.26 1.49
CA PHE A 40 0.10 6.71 1.23
C PHE A 40 0.17 8.18 0.78
N ARG A 41 -0.85 8.67 0.05
CA ARG A 41 -0.99 10.11 -0.24
C ARG A 41 -1.37 10.93 0.98
N PHE A 42 -2.22 10.39 1.85
CA PHE A 42 -2.64 11.06 3.08
C PHE A 42 -1.50 11.15 4.11
N TYR A 43 -0.83 10.05 4.40
CA TYR A 43 0.22 9.98 5.42
C TYR A 43 1.50 10.74 4.99
N PRO A 44 2.28 11.28 5.95
CA PRO A 44 3.66 11.66 5.69
C PRO A 44 4.48 10.42 5.27
N TYR A 45 5.40 10.59 4.32
CA TYR A 45 6.22 9.47 3.82
C TYR A 45 6.97 8.73 4.94
N ALA A 46 7.52 9.47 5.91
CA ALA A 46 8.22 8.89 7.05
C ALA A 46 7.35 7.88 7.83
N LEU A 47 6.04 8.12 7.93
CA LEU A 47 5.12 7.19 8.59
C LEU A 47 4.90 5.93 7.73
N SER A 48 4.72 6.09 6.42
CA SER A 48 4.61 4.96 5.50
C SER A 48 5.87 4.10 5.49
N ARG A 49 7.04 4.73 5.45
CA ARG A 49 8.35 4.06 5.52
C ARG A 49 8.50 3.28 6.82
N TRP A 50 8.25 3.93 7.96
CA TRP A 50 8.29 3.26 9.27
C TRP A 50 7.33 2.07 9.34
N ALA A 51 6.12 2.19 8.79
CA ALA A 51 5.15 1.10 8.78
C ALA A 51 5.63 -0.10 7.95
N PHE A 52 6.17 0.15 6.75
CA PHE A 52 6.75 -0.91 5.91
C PHE A 52 7.97 -1.55 6.56
N GLN A 53 8.90 -0.75 7.10
CA GLN A 53 10.07 -1.25 7.84
C GLN A 53 9.65 -2.11 9.03
N ARG A 54 8.60 -1.73 9.75
CA ARG A 54 8.09 -2.54 10.85
C ARG A 54 7.55 -3.90 10.38
N VAL A 55 6.85 -3.95 9.25
CA VAL A 55 6.39 -5.22 8.66
C VAL A 55 7.60 -6.09 8.28
N ASN A 56 8.61 -5.53 7.62
CA ASN A 56 9.80 -6.29 7.22
C ASN A 56 10.65 -6.72 8.42
N ASP A 57 10.99 -5.81 9.33
CA ASP A 57 11.98 -6.07 10.39
C ASP A 57 11.37 -6.76 11.62
N LYS A 58 10.11 -6.48 11.96
CA LYS A 58 9.48 -7.03 13.17
C LYS A 58 8.57 -8.20 12.89
N GLU A 59 7.85 -8.17 11.78
CA GLU A 59 6.94 -9.26 11.40
C GLU A 59 7.65 -10.27 10.49
N GLN A 60 8.82 -9.93 9.92
CA GLN A 60 9.60 -10.79 9.03
C GLN A 60 8.77 -11.24 7.83
N GLN A 61 8.00 -10.31 7.28
CA GLN A 61 7.12 -10.53 6.13
C GLN A 61 7.40 -9.53 5.01
N SER A 62 7.21 -9.98 3.78
CA SER A 62 7.23 -9.12 2.60
C SER A 62 5.98 -8.27 2.49
N GLY A 63 6.12 -7.07 1.92
CA GLY A 63 5.01 -6.15 1.68
C GLY A 63 4.61 -6.07 0.21
N ILE A 64 3.32 -5.86 -0.05
CA ILE A 64 2.75 -5.42 -1.31
C ILE A 64 2.41 -3.94 -1.21
N PHE A 65 2.82 -3.20 -2.22
CA PHE A 65 2.42 -1.82 -2.43
C PHE A 65 1.67 -1.70 -3.75
N TYR A 66 0.56 -0.96 -3.74
CA TYR A 66 -0.18 -0.64 -4.97
C TYR A 66 -0.60 0.83 -5.00
N PHE A 67 -0.74 1.38 -6.19
CA PHE A 67 -1.31 2.68 -6.44
C PHE A 67 -1.91 2.71 -7.86
N HIS A 68 -2.78 3.66 -8.13
CA HIS A 68 -3.34 3.85 -9.46
C HIS A 68 -2.43 4.74 -10.30
N PRO A 69 -2.33 4.52 -11.63
CA PRO A 69 -1.51 5.38 -12.49
C PRO A 69 -1.83 6.88 -12.39
N TRP A 70 -3.11 7.24 -12.20
CA TRP A 70 -3.50 8.65 -12.04
C TRP A 70 -2.95 9.28 -10.76
N GLU A 71 -2.54 8.50 -9.75
CA GLU A 71 -2.00 9.05 -8.51
C GLU A 71 -0.62 9.69 -8.69
N ILE A 72 0.10 9.39 -9.79
CA ILE A 72 1.37 10.03 -10.17
C ILE A 72 1.21 11.08 -11.28
N ASP A 73 -0.02 11.43 -11.67
CA ASP A 73 -0.31 12.45 -12.67
C ASP A 73 -0.92 13.70 -11.99
N PRO A 74 -0.11 14.63 -11.45
CA PRO A 74 -0.62 15.81 -10.77
C PRO A 74 -1.34 16.79 -11.71
N GLU A 75 -1.07 16.72 -13.02
CA GLU A 75 -1.61 17.62 -14.05
C GLU A 75 -2.88 17.07 -14.70
N GLN A 76 -3.41 15.95 -14.20
CA GLN A 76 -4.65 15.36 -14.68
C GLN A 76 -5.83 16.36 -14.66
N PRO A 77 -6.80 16.24 -15.59
CA PRO A 77 -7.96 17.11 -15.64
C PRO A 77 -8.72 17.19 -14.31
N ARG A 78 -9.06 18.42 -13.90
CA ARG A 78 -9.83 18.64 -12.66
C ARG A 78 -11.33 18.61 -12.92
N GLN A 79 -11.98 17.61 -12.34
CA GLN A 79 -13.41 17.39 -12.42
C GLN A 79 -14.17 18.49 -11.66
N GLN A 80 -15.18 19.05 -12.33
CA GLN A 80 -16.05 20.09 -11.77
C GLN A 80 -17.28 19.46 -11.09
N GLY A 81 -17.98 20.23 -10.25
CA GLY A 81 -19.21 19.77 -9.58
C GLY A 81 -19.02 18.73 -8.46
N LEU A 82 -17.79 18.31 -8.15
CA LEU A 82 -17.52 17.35 -7.08
C LEU A 82 -17.76 17.93 -5.68
N SER A 83 -18.28 17.10 -4.77
CA SER A 83 -18.32 17.41 -3.33
C SER A 83 -16.91 17.62 -2.78
N LEU A 84 -16.78 18.40 -1.70
CA LEU A 84 -15.47 18.64 -1.07
C LEU A 84 -14.79 17.33 -0.65
N LYS A 85 -15.56 16.35 -0.14
CA LYS A 85 -15.06 15.02 0.22
C LYS A 85 -14.45 14.29 -0.99
N ALA A 86 -15.14 14.30 -2.13
CA ALA A 86 -14.64 13.68 -3.35
C ALA A 86 -13.39 14.39 -3.87
N LYS A 87 -13.40 15.73 -3.91
CA LYS A 87 -12.24 16.55 -4.30
C LYS A 87 -11.03 16.24 -3.43
N THR A 88 -11.18 16.19 -2.11
CA THR A 88 -10.08 15.90 -1.20
C THR A 88 -9.51 14.49 -1.43
N ARG A 89 -10.35 13.45 -1.48
CA ARG A 89 -9.86 12.07 -1.69
C ARG A 89 -9.16 11.90 -3.04
N HIS A 90 -9.62 12.62 -4.05
CA HIS A 90 -9.06 12.52 -5.38
C HIS A 90 -7.78 13.36 -5.52
N TYR A 91 -7.74 14.61 -5.06
CA TYR A 91 -6.62 15.51 -5.35
C TYR A 91 -5.58 15.70 -4.23
N LEU A 92 -5.79 15.15 -3.03
CA LEU A 92 -4.86 15.32 -1.91
C LEU A 92 -3.45 14.83 -2.25
N ASN A 93 -2.46 15.72 -2.09
CA ASN A 93 -1.02 15.44 -2.21
C ASN A 93 -0.58 14.74 -3.52
N LEU A 94 -1.30 14.89 -4.63
CA LEU A 94 -0.92 14.30 -5.92
C LEU A 94 0.49 14.68 -6.35
N ASN A 95 0.85 15.97 -6.22
CA ASN A 95 2.16 16.50 -6.57
C ASN A 95 3.32 15.93 -5.73
N ARG A 96 3.03 15.19 -4.65
CA ARG A 96 4.04 14.53 -3.81
C ARG A 96 4.20 13.05 -4.13
N MET A 97 3.26 12.44 -4.85
CA MET A 97 3.20 10.99 -5.01
C MET A 97 4.45 10.44 -5.70
N GLU A 98 4.80 11.00 -6.86
CA GLU A 98 5.94 10.53 -7.65
C GLU A 98 7.25 10.58 -6.85
N GLY A 99 7.52 11.70 -6.17
CA GLY A 99 8.73 11.86 -5.35
C GLY A 99 8.78 10.86 -4.18
N ARG A 100 7.63 10.53 -3.59
CA ARG A 100 7.54 9.52 -2.51
C ARG A 100 7.69 8.09 -3.03
N ILE A 101 7.19 7.79 -4.22
CA ILE A 101 7.42 6.48 -4.86
C ILE A 101 8.90 6.30 -5.17
N LYS A 102 9.58 7.33 -5.68
CA LYS A 102 11.04 7.27 -5.90
C LYS A 102 11.80 6.94 -4.60
N GLN A 103 11.41 7.56 -3.49
CA GLN A 103 11.97 7.23 -2.17
C GLN A 103 11.65 5.79 -1.75
N LEU A 104 10.39 5.36 -1.90
CA LEU A 104 9.96 4.00 -1.57
C LEU A 104 10.72 2.93 -2.36
N LEU A 105 10.97 3.18 -3.65
CA LEU A 105 11.74 2.26 -4.51
C LEU A 105 13.22 2.20 -4.13
N THR A 106 13.74 3.22 -3.47
CA THR A 106 15.15 3.30 -3.03
C THR A 106 15.33 2.76 -1.61
N ASP A 107 14.37 2.99 -0.72
CA ASP A 107 14.45 2.68 0.70
C ASP A 107 14.24 1.18 1.01
N PHE A 108 13.75 0.38 0.05
CA PHE A 108 13.38 -1.02 0.23
C PHE A 108 13.89 -1.91 -0.89
N GLN A 109 13.99 -3.21 -0.61
CA GLN A 109 14.27 -4.23 -1.62
C GLN A 109 12.96 -4.67 -2.27
N TRP A 110 12.93 -4.59 -3.60
CA TRP A 110 11.78 -4.97 -4.41
C TRP A 110 12.17 -6.13 -5.31
N ASP A 111 11.24 -7.06 -5.48
CA ASP A 111 11.37 -8.18 -6.40
C ASP A 111 9.98 -8.52 -6.99
N THR A 112 9.94 -9.47 -7.92
CA THR A 112 8.70 -9.90 -8.57
C THR A 112 7.80 -10.67 -7.60
N MET A 113 6.49 -10.65 -7.87
CA MET A 113 5.52 -11.44 -7.10
C MET A 113 5.89 -12.94 -7.04
N GLU A 114 6.47 -13.47 -8.12
CA GLU A 114 6.92 -14.85 -8.20
C GLU A 114 8.05 -15.15 -7.19
N ASN A 115 9.12 -14.35 -7.20
CA ASN A 115 10.26 -14.52 -6.31
C ASN A 115 9.91 -14.35 -4.83
N VAL A 116 8.92 -13.49 -4.53
CA VAL A 116 8.55 -13.16 -3.16
C VAL A 116 7.52 -14.11 -2.56
N PHE A 117 6.56 -14.61 -3.35
CA PHE A 117 5.37 -15.31 -2.81
C PHE A 117 5.04 -16.66 -3.45
N LEU A 118 5.57 -16.99 -4.63
CA LEU A 118 5.12 -18.15 -5.41
C LEU A 118 6.16 -19.26 -5.57
N LYS A 119 7.39 -19.04 -5.10
CA LYS A 119 8.46 -20.05 -5.08
C LYS A 119 8.49 -20.84 -3.78
#